data_AF-G4Q988-F1
#
_entry.id   AF-G4Q988-F1
#
_cell.length_a   1.000
_cell.length_b   1.000
_cell.length_c   1.000
_cell.angle_alpha   90.00
_cell.angle_beta   90.00
_cell.angle_gamma   90.00
#
_symmetry.space_group_name_H-M   'P 1'
#
loop_
_entity.id
_entity.type
_entity.pdbx_description
1 polymer ?
#
loop_
_entity_poly.entity_id
_entity_poly.type
_entity_poly.pdbx_seq_one_letter_code
_entity_poly.pdbx_strand_id
1 'polypeptide(L)'
;MMGAGTHRFDVNLKVEKIQIGIDVNGEGLSISRDVNTQSFEVISHVDGIETSTYKLKGGKKNPPINDVWMKLFDIPLDTKILKTQEGKPQALTVRTFYHTFIIDEDRIHDKASVLKGKHGLGGKVGTPTLTALLYLGTGNNYLPNLAFIDPKIKKAKDEGVLKIVNRGMGFLERQKSSFDDALPLLQPVELQNKINQTIDEIGAAKGILKEALNLCREIGEEINKVMRQISEDEVLMNRNQLLLSQYKADIKRLTFIAEGNMVSQKIKTIERCPFCNGELPHEHEEDCIGSAIAEEQKIEMQVRDLQSVQESIQEEYAALSKKRDMLINQRNEQEEKIRGELEPKIQQLKKQLDDFKISLRFAEMNTMIDQFSTFLKQERDAIENEETADIHLNVKEKFKEVFKELLDTEVDELLKYCNYQNYLDSYFDIDSYDIVVNGHEKKSQGKGFRAFLNTILAVAMENCLEKMGHYHPTLFVIDSPILSLKEKDSKRDSYVTEPMKEHLFRYFLTRADSPQTIVIENEIPSIDYEGANLIHFTKNKGIGRYGLIDGYQE
;
A
#
# COMPACT_ATOMS: atom_id res chain seq x y z
N MET A 1 -0.47 -12.43 46.61
CA MET A 1 -0.57 -12.69 48.05
C MET A 1 -1.99 -12.37 48.45
N MET A 2 -2.68 -13.33 49.06
CA MET A 2 -3.93 -13.06 49.77
C MET A 2 -3.55 -12.54 51.17
N GLY A 3 -4.32 -11.62 51.74
CA GLY A 3 -4.05 -10.98 53.04
C GLY A 3 -3.79 -9.47 52.99
N ALA A 4 -4.06 -8.81 54.11
CA ALA A 4 -4.01 -7.36 54.31
C ALA A 4 -2.69 -6.72 53.83
N GLY A 5 -2.81 -5.52 53.25
CA GLY A 5 -1.70 -4.83 52.56
C GLY A 5 -0.61 -4.27 53.48
N THR A 6 -0.90 -4.10 54.76
CA THR A 6 -0.01 -3.41 55.72
C THR A 6 0.57 -4.33 56.79
N HIS A 7 -0.19 -5.29 57.33
CA HIS A 7 0.32 -6.35 58.22
C HIS A 7 -0.43 -7.66 57.94
N ARG A 8 0.25 -8.73 57.50
CA ARG A 8 -0.41 -10.02 57.19
C ARG A 8 -0.78 -10.83 58.43
N PHE A 9 -0.03 -10.65 59.51
CA PHE A 9 -0.24 -11.21 60.83
C PHE A 9 0.18 -10.16 61.84
N ASP A 10 -0.43 -10.15 63.03
CA ASP A 10 0.10 -9.41 64.17
C ASP A 10 1.53 -9.89 64.45
N VAL A 11 2.47 -8.96 64.67
CA VAL A 11 3.87 -9.24 64.99
C VAL A 11 3.98 -10.13 66.24
N ASN A 12 3.04 -10.00 67.17
CA ASN A 12 2.98 -10.79 68.41
C ASN A 12 2.69 -12.27 68.16
N LEU A 13 2.06 -12.62 67.03
CA LEU A 13 1.74 -14.01 66.69
C LEU A 13 2.97 -14.83 66.29
N LYS A 14 4.08 -14.17 65.91
CA LYS A 14 5.33 -14.82 65.47
C LYS A 14 5.10 -15.98 64.50
N VAL A 15 4.17 -15.83 63.55
CA VAL A 15 3.84 -16.88 62.59
C VAL A 15 5.03 -17.13 61.67
N GLU A 16 5.61 -18.33 61.76
CA GLU A 16 6.76 -18.74 60.93
C GLU A 16 6.33 -19.51 59.68
N LYS A 17 5.31 -20.37 59.81
CA LYS A 17 4.86 -21.28 58.77
C LYS A 17 3.35 -21.37 58.72
N ILE A 18 2.81 -21.49 57.51
CA ILE A 18 1.39 -21.72 57.24
C ILE A 18 1.27 -23.07 56.55
N GLN A 19 0.30 -23.88 56.97
CA GLN A 19 -0.02 -25.16 56.37
C GLN A 19 -1.52 -25.29 56.19
N ILE A 20 -1.93 -25.84 55.06
CA ILE A 20 -3.30 -26.25 54.78
C ILE A 20 -3.30 -27.76 54.50
N GLY A 21 -4.21 -28.47 55.16
CA GLY A 21 -4.54 -29.86 54.86
C GLY A 21 -5.84 -29.87 54.05
N ILE A 22 -5.87 -30.67 52.99
CA ILE A 22 -6.98 -30.84 52.08
C ILE A 22 -7.23 -32.34 51.98
N ASP A 23 -8.48 -32.75 52.19
CA ASP A 23 -8.93 -34.10 51.87
C ASP A 23 -9.54 -34.07 50.46
N VAL A 24 -9.01 -34.90 49.57
CA VAL A 24 -9.48 -35.01 48.19
C VAL A 24 -10.02 -36.41 48.01
N ASN A 25 -11.34 -36.57 48.19
CA ASN A 25 -12.03 -37.87 48.08
C ASN A 25 -11.39 -38.98 48.97
N GLY A 26 -10.95 -38.62 50.17
CA GLY A 26 -10.29 -39.52 51.13
C GLY A 26 -8.76 -39.57 51.01
N GLU A 27 -8.16 -38.90 50.01
CA GLU A 27 -6.71 -38.80 49.86
C GLU A 27 -6.18 -37.50 50.46
N GLY A 28 -5.15 -37.61 51.31
CA GLY A 28 -4.57 -36.46 51.98
C GLY A 28 -3.62 -35.65 51.10
N LEU A 29 -3.82 -34.33 51.08
CA LEU A 29 -2.91 -33.35 50.50
C LEU A 29 -2.57 -32.28 51.54
N SER A 30 -1.29 -32.00 51.71
CA SER A 30 -0.80 -30.94 52.59
C SER A 30 0.06 -29.96 51.80
N ILE A 31 -0.29 -28.67 51.85
CA ILE A 31 0.48 -27.58 51.26
C ILE A 31 0.98 -26.71 52.40
N SER A 32 2.30 -26.52 52.49
CA SER A 32 2.90 -25.67 53.52
C SER A 32 3.90 -24.67 52.95
N ARG A 33 4.03 -23.51 53.60
CA ARG A 33 4.96 -22.46 53.20
C ARG A 33 5.45 -21.69 54.41
N ASP A 34 6.73 -21.34 54.40
CA ASP A 34 7.25 -20.37 55.37
C ASP A 34 6.74 -18.97 55.02
N VAL A 35 6.43 -18.18 56.03
CA VAL A 35 6.03 -16.80 55.87
C VAL A 35 7.14 -16.04 55.13
N ASN A 36 6.76 -15.09 54.27
CA ASN A 36 7.67 -14.33 53.40
C ASN A 36 8.40 -15.13 52.29
N THR A 37 8.14 -16.42 52.14
CA THR A 37 8.68 -17.19 50.99
C THR A 37 7.68 -17.29 49.82
N GLN A 38 8.22 -17.65 48.65
CA GLN A 38 7.47 -17.96 47.43
C GLN A 38 7.58 -19.44 47.02
N SER A 39 8.05 -20.27 47.95
CA SER A 39 8.15 -21.72 47.79
C SER A 39 7.07 -22.39 48.65
N PHE A 40 6.58 -23.53 48.19
CA PHE A 40 5.52 -24.29 48.83
C PHE A 40 5.96 -25.75 48.87
N GLU A 41 6.01 -26.33 50.05
CA GLU A 41 6.23 -27.77 50.23
C GLU A 41 4.88 -28.47 50.14
N VAL A 42 4.73 -29.34 49.15
CA VAL A 42 3.51 -30.10 48.90
C VAL A 42 3.79 -31.56 49.17
N ILE A 43 3.02 -32.14 50.08
CA ILE A 43 3.00 -33.57 50.39
C ILE A 43 1.64 -34.07 49.94
N SER A 44 1.61 -34.93 48.94
CA SER A 44 0.37 -35.39 48.30
C SER A 44 0.34 -36.90 48.17
N HIS A 45 -0.83 -37.46 48.47
CA HIS A 45 -1.22 -38.81 48.12
C HIS A 45 -2.23 -38.84 46.96
N VAL A 46 -2.49 -37.69 46.33
CA VAL A 46 -3.50 -37.51 45.28
C VAL A 46 -2.89 -37.79 43.91
N ASP A 47 -3.56 -38.60 43.10
CA ASP A 47 -3.08 -38.91 41.75
C ASP A 47 -2.92 -37.63 40.89
N GLY A 48 -1.82 -37.57 40.15
CA GLY A 48 -1.47 -36.40 39.33
C GLY A 48 -0.92 -35.18 40.08
N ILE A 49 -0.74 -35.23 41.40
CA ILE A 49 -0.07 -34.17 42.20
C ILE A 49 1.20 -34.75 42.84
N GLU A 50 2.37 -34.31 42.37
CA GLU A 50 3.65 -34.82 42.91
C GLU A 50 3.99 -34.21 44.27
N THR A 51 4.51 -35.03 45.19
CA THR A 51 5.15 -34.55 46.43
C THR A 51 6.48 -33.88 46.08
N SER A 52 6.54 -32.55 46.19
CA SER A 52 7.69 -31.75 45.78
C SER A 52 7.62 -30.31 46.30
N THR A 53 8.67 -29.54 46.05
CA THR A 53 8.69 -28.09 46.27
C THR A 53 8.15 -27.35 45.04
N TYR A 54 7.01 -26.68 45.19
CA TYR A 54 6.39 -25.83 44.18
C TYR A 54 6.78 -24.36 44.39
N LYS A 55 6.66 -23.53 43.36
CA LYS A 55 6.96 -22.09 43.42
C LYS A 55 5.80 -21.23 42.96
N LEU A 56 5.79 -19.96 43.35
CA LEU A 56 4.78 -19.02 42.86
C LEU A 56 4.90 -18.78 41.34
N LYS A 57 6.13 -18.63 40.85
CA LYS A 57 6.47 -18.64 39.41
C LYS A 57 7.32 -19.88 39.18
N GLY A 58 6.72 -20.88 38.51
CA GLY A 58 7.38 -22.14 38.23
C GLY A 58 8.55 -22.01 37.27
N GLY A 59 9.37 -23.05 37.21
CA GLY A 59 10.46 -23.19 36.25
C GLY A 59 10.83 -24.66 36.06
N LYS A 60 11.89 -24.95 35.29
CA LYS A 60 12.27 -26.33 34.93
C LYS A 60 12.48 -27.28 36.11
N LYS A 61 12.91 -26.76 37.26
CA LYS A 61 13.23 -27.56 38.47
C LYS A 61 12.04 -27.71 39.42
N ASN A 62 11.19 -26.69 39.51
CA ASN A 62 10.10 -26.62 40.48
C ASN A 62 8.83 -26.12 39.77
N PRO A 63 7.76 -26.93 39.68
CA PRO A 63 6.52 -26.54 39.04
C PRO A 63 5.82 -25.37 39.78
N PRO A 64 4.97 -24.60 39.09
CA PRO A 64 4.19 -23.57 39.74
C PRO A 64 3.12 -24.17 40.66
N ILE A 65 2.88 -23.56 41.83
CA ILE A 65 1.82 -23.98 42.77
C ILE A 65 0.42 -23.93 42.14
N ASN A 66 0.25 -23.18 41.03
CA ASN A 66 -0.99 -23.18 40.27
C ASN A 66 -1.35 -24.56 39.73
N ASP A 67 -0.36 -25.41 39.41
CA ASP A 67 -0.62 -26.73 38.84
C ASP A 67 -1.37 -27.61 39.83
N VAL A 68 -1.02 -27.52 41.13
CA VAL A 68 -1.75 -28.19 42.21
C VAL A 68 -3.21 -27.75 42.22
N TRP A 69 -3.48 -26.45 42.16
CA TRP A 69 -4.85 -25.93 42.13
C TRP A 69 -5.62 -26.34 40.88
N MET A 70 -5.00 -26.30 39.69
CA MET A 70 -5.66 -26.73 38.46
C MET A 70 -6.02 -28.23 38.53
N LYS A 71 -5.12 -29.07 39.06
CA LYS A 71 -5.41 -30.49 39.31
C LYS A 71 -6.55 -30.71 40.30
N LEU A 72 -6.60 -29.94 41.39
CA LEU A 72 -7.71 -30.03 42.36
C LEU A 72 -9.07 -29.64 41.78
N PHE A 73 -9.11 -28.84 40.71
CA PHE A 73 -10.33 -28.47 40.01
C PHE A 73 -10.54 -29.28 38.72
N ASP A 74 -9.75 -30.34 38.51
CA ASP A 74 -9.73 -31.15 37.27
C ASP A 74 -9.47 -30.37 35.97
N ILE A 75 -8.85 -29.18 36.07
CA ILE A 75 -8.53 -28.31 34.94
C ILE A 75 -7.19 -28.73 34.31
N PRO A 76 -7.11 -28.88 32.96
CA PRO A 76 -5.85 -29.13 32.26
C PRO A 76 -4.82 -28.01 32.48
N LEU A 77 -3.55 -28.38 32.74
CA LEU A 77 -2.48 -27.45 33.13
C LEU A 77 -2.12 -26.41 32.06
N ASP A 78 -2.32 -26.75 30.78
CA ASP A 78 -2.03 -25.89 29.63
C ASP A 78 -3.21 -25.03 29.20
N THR A 79 -4.31 -25.04 29.98
CA THR A 79 -5.50 -24.24 29.72
C THR A 79 -5.16 -22.76 29.61
N LYS A 80 -5.55 -22.19 28.47
CA LYS A 80 -5.43 -20.76 28.20
C LYS A 80 -6.81 -20.12 28.14
N ILE A 81 -6.85 -18.84 28.48
CA ILE A 81 -8.02 -17.97 28.42
C ILE A 81 -7.63 -16.64 27.78
N LEU A 82 -8.62 -15.83 27.42
CA LEU A 82 -8.40 -14.49 26.90
C LEU A 82 -7.94 -13.53 28.00
N LYS A 83 -6.79 -12.90 27.76
CA LYS A 83 -6.28 -11.79 28.56
C LYS A 83 -6.96 -10.47 28.24
N THR A 84 -7.27 -10.26 26.97
CA THR A 84 -7.85 -9.02 26.44
C THR A 84 -8.88 -9.34 25.36
N GLN A 85 -9.76 -8.38 25.03
CA GLN A 85 -10.79 -8.57 23.99
C GLN A 85 -10.17 -8.80 22.61
N GLU A 86 -8.96 -8.29 22.37
CA GLU A 86 -8.22 -8.42 21.11
C GLU A 86 -7.66 -9.85 20.89
N GLY A 87 -8.08 -10.85 21.66
CA GLY A 87 -7.68 -12.24 21.43
C GLY A 87 -6.35 -12.67 22.07
N LYS A 88 -5.69 -11.81 22.87
CA LYS A 88 -4.39 -12.15 23.48
C LYS A 88 -4.58 -13.28 24.52
N PRO A 89 -3.94 -14.45 24.38
CA PRO A 89 -4.10 -15.53 25.36
C PRO A 89 -3.23 -15.31 26.61
N GLN A 90 -3.64 -15.91 27.73
CA GLN A 90 -2.83 -16.13 28.93
C GLN A 90 -3.20 -17.48 29.58
N ALA A 91 -2.33 -18.00 30.45
CA ALA A 91 -2.63 -19.20 31.23
C ALA A 91 -3.78 -18.93 32.23
N LEU A 92 -4.69 -19.88 32.37
CA LEU A 92 -5.68 -19.88 33.44
C LEU A 92 -4.98 -20.15 34.77
N THR A 93 -5.30 -19.35 35.78
CA THR A 93 -4.78 -19.56 37.14
C THR A 93 -5.91 -19.42 38.14
N VAL A 94 -5.80 -20.09 39.29
CA VAL A 94 -6.78 -19.94 40.38
C VAL A 94 -6.97 -18.47 40.77
N ARG A 95 -5.92 -17.66 40.65
CA ARG A 95 -5.96 -16.21 40.94
C ARG A 95 -6.91 -15.43 40.04
N THR A 96 -7.26 -15.96 38.88
CA THR A 96 -8.17 -15.32 37.93
C THR A 96 -9.62 -15.35 38.41
N PHE A 97 -9.99 -16.31 39.27
CA PHE A 97 -11.37 -16.53 39.68
C PHE A 97 -11.59 -16.87 41.16
N TYR A 98 -10.54 -17.08 41.98
CA TYR A 98 -10.68 -17.44 43.41
C TYR A 98 -11.59 -16.50 44.21
N HIS A 99 -11.60 -15.25 43.79
CA HIS A 99 -12.31 -14.15 44.41
C HIS A 99 -13.84 -14.25 44.23
N THR A 100 -14.32 -15.25 43.47
CA THR A 100 -15.74 -15.60 43.30
C THR A 100 -16.23 -16.60 44.34
N PHE A 101 -15.32 -17.38 44.95
CA PHE A 101 -15.66 -18.40 45.95
C PHE A 101 -14.90 -18.23 47.28
N ILE A 102 -13.94 -17.30 47.38
CA ILE A 102 -13.34 -16.86 48.65
C ILE A 102 -13.53 -15.35 48.75
N ILE A 103 -14.39 -14.93 49.68
CA ILE A 103 -14.79 -13.54 49.86
C ILE A 103 -14.51 -13.14 51.30
N ASP A 104 -13.56 -12.21 51.47
CA ASP A 104 -13.17 -11.64 52.76
C ASP A 104 -14.08 -10.46 53.17
N GLU A 105 -14.01 -10.02 54.43
CA GLU A 105 -14.83 -8.93 54.97
C GLU A 105 -14.65 -7.62 54.19
N ASP A 106 -13.44 -7.32 53.72
CA ASP A 106 -13.17 -6.11 52.92
C ASP A 106 -13.96 -6.11 51.61
N ARG A 107 -14.11 -7.29 50.97
CA ARG A 107 -14.78 -7.43 49.67
C ARG A 107 -16.27 -7.68 49.79
N ILE A 108 -16.74 -8.36 50.84
CA ILE A 108 -18.16 -8.67 50.98
C ILE A 108 -19.00 -7.39 51.01
N HIS A 109 -18.47 -6.29 51.54
CA HIS A 109 -19.15 -5.00 51.61
C HIS A 109 -18.88 -4.06 50.43
N ASP A 110 -18.11 -4.49 49.41
CA ASP A 110 -17.68 -3.61 48.32
C ASP A 110 -18.87 -3.18 47.44
N LYS A 111 -18.78 -1.97 46.88
CA LYS A 111 -19.71 -1.47 45.85
C LYS A 111 -19.50 -2.17 44.52
N ALA A 112 -18.28 -2.62 44.22
CA ALA A 112 -18.01 -3.39 43.02
C ALA A 112 -18.65 -4.79 43.08
N SER A 113 -18.86 -5.40 41.92
CA SER A 113 -19.30 -6.79 41.82
C SER A 113 -18.32 -7.75 42.48
N VAL A 114 -18.84 -8.80 43.12
CA VAL A 114 -18.03 -9.89 43.68
C VAL A 114 -17.24 -10.64 42.60
N LEU A 115 -17.69 -10.60 41.34
CA LEU A 115 -16.99 -11.17 40.19
C LEU A 115 -15.75 -10.36 39.79
N LYS A 116 -15.56 -9.16 40.33
CA LYS A 116 -14.39 -8.33 40.04
C LYS A 116 -13.17 -8.81 40.85
N GLY A 117 -12.14 -9.24 40.12
CA GLY A 117 -10.83 -9.53 40.69
C GLY A 117 -9.99 -8.29 40.96
N LYS A 118 -8.87 -8.44 41.69
CA LYS A 118 -7.92 -7.35 42.03
C LYS A 118 -7.25 -6.68 40.82
N HIS A 119 -7.38 -7.23 39.61
CA HIS A 119 -6.71 -6.75 38.39
C HIS A 119 -7.63 -6.00 37.40
N GLY A 120 -8.87 -5.65 37.79
CA GLY A 120 -9.77 -4.85 36.95
C GLY A 120 -9.42 -3.36 36.94
N LEU A 121 -9.01 -2.83 35.78
CA LEU A 121 -8.93 -1.38 35.52
C LEU A 121 -10.34 -0.78 35.44
N GLY A 122 -10.57 0.40 36.03
CA GLY A 122 -11.78 1.20 35.78
C GLY A 122 -13.09 0.65 36.34
N GLY A 123 -13.07 -0.23 37.35
CA GLY A 123 -14.30 -0.67 38.04
C GLY A 123 -15.07 -1.81 37.40
N LYS A 124 -14.67 -2.30 36.21
CA LYS A 124 -15.34 -3.40 35.49
C LYS A 124 -14.70 -4.77 35.76
N VAL A 125 -15.47 -5.84 35.56
CA VAL A 125 -14.95 -7.22 35.54
C VAL A 125 -14.07 -7.40 34.30
N GLY A 126 -12.85 -7.89 34.49
CA GLY A 126 -11.88 -8.03 33.41
C GLY A 126 -12.21 -9.21 32.50
N THR A 127 -11.86 -9.09 31.21
CA THR A 127 -11.90 -10.20 30.23
C THR A 127 -11.33 -11.52 30.76
N PRO A 128 -10.22 -11.55 31.53
CA PRO A 128 -9.71 -12.78 32.12
C PRO A 128 -10.70 -13.51 33.00
N THR A 129 -11.42 -12.80 33.86
CA THR A 129 -12.36 -13.40 34.81
C THR A 129 -13.61 -13.90 34.09
N LEU A 130 -14.14 -13.13 33.13
CA LEU A 130 -15.30 -13.56 32.33
C LEU A 130 -14.98 -14.82 31.53
N THR A 131 -13.81 -14.87 30.88
CA THR A 131 -13.39 -16.03 30.11
C THR A 131 -13.04 -17.22 31.00
N ALA A 132 -12.53 -16.98 32.21
CA ALA A 132 -12.35 -18.04 33.20
C ALA A 132 -13.70 -18.64 33.61
N LEU A 133 -14.69 -17.82 33.98
CA LEU A 133 -16.03 -18.31 34.34
C LEU A 133 -16.72 -19.04 33.18
N LEU A 134 -16.60 -18.53 31.95
CA LEU A 134 -17.05 -19.23 30.73
C LEU A 134 -16.38 -20.60 30.58
N TYR A 135 -15.07 -20.68 30.80
CA TYR A 135 -14.36 -21.96 30.74
C TYR A 135 -14.80 -22.91 31.86
N LEU A 136 -14.94 -22.41 33.09
CA LEU A 136 -15.41 -23.19 34.23
C LEU A 136 -16.80 -23.76 33.99
N GLY A 137 -17.69 -22.96 33.41
CA GLY A 137 -19.07 -23.34 33.12
C GLY A 137 -19.23 -24.19 31.87
N THR A 138 -18.47 -23.98 30.79
CA THR A 138 -18.73 -24.63 29.48
C THR A 138 -17.63 -25.59 29.01
N GLY A 139 -16.50 -25.63 29.71
CA GLY A 139 -15.29 -26.32 29.26
C GLY A 139 -14.63 -25.71 28.02
N ASN A 140 -15.19 -24.65 27.43
CA ASN A 140 -14.69 -24.01 26.22
C ASN A 140 -13.96 -22.70 26.55
N ASN A 141 -12.73 -22.55 26.04
CA ASN A 141 -11.90 -21.38 26.28
C ASN A 141 -12.11 -20.25 25.25
N TYR A 142 -12.87 -20.53 24.19
CA TYR A 142 -13.24 -19.62 23.10
C TYR A 142 -12.05 -18.84 22.52
N LEU A 143 -10.86 -19.45 22.50
CA LEU A 143 -9.68 -18.84 21.92
C LEU A 143 -9.84 -18.76 20.39
N PRO A 144 -9.46 -17.63 19.75
CA PRO A 144 -9.49 -17.52 18.30
C PRO A 144 -8.63 -18.58 17.61
N ASN A 145 -9.09 -19.07 16.46
CA ASN A 145 -8.33 -20.02 15.63
C ASN A 145 -7.09 -19.38 14.97
N LEU A 146 -7.07 -18.05 14.83
CA LEU A 146 -5.97 -17.29 14.24
C LEU A 146 -5.01 -16.81 15.32
N ALA A 147 -3.71 -16.82 15.00
CA ALA A 147 -2.67 -16.32 15.90
C ALA A 147 -2.88 -14.84 16.20
N PHE A 148 -2.80 -14.48 17.48
CA PHE A 148 -2.86 -13.08 17.92
C PHE A 148 -1.74 -12.26 17.25
N ILE A 149 -2.13 -11.26 16.45
CA ILE A 149 -1.23 -10.23 15.94
C ILE A 149 -1.39 -8.99 16.83
N ASP A 150 -0.28 -8.48 17.37
CA ASP A 150 -0.34 -7.26 18.18
C ASP A 150 -0.92 -6.10 17.35
N PRO A 151 -1.97 -5.41 17.83
CA PRO A 151 -2.58 -4.30 17.11
C PRO A 151 -1.58 -3.22 16.68
N LYS A 152 -0.51 -2.99 17.46
CA LYS A 152 0.56 -2.05 17.09
C LYS A 152 1.36 -2.52 15.88
N ILE A 153 1.60 -3.83 15.79
CA ILE A 153 2.32 -4.43 14.66
C ILE A 153 1.44 -4.37 13.40
N LYS A 154 0.14 -4.70 13.53
CA LYS A 154 -0.83 -4.56 12.43
C LYS A 154 -0.85 -3.11 11.93
N LYS A 155 -1.08 -2.15 12.83
CA LYS A 155 -1.10 -0.72 12.49
C LYS A 155 0.21 -0.24 11.85
N ALA A 156 1.37 -0.63 12.37
CA ALA A 156 2.65 -0.26 11.79
C ALA A 156 2.87 -0.84 10.39
N LYS A 157 2.38 -2.06 10.13
CA LYS A 157 2.39 -2.68 8.80
C LYS A 157 1.50 -1.90 7.84
N ASP A 158 0.26 -1.59 8.25
CA ASP A 158 -0.73 -0.87 7.43
C ASP A 158 -0.24 0.55 7.10
N GLU A 159 0.29 1.27 8.10
CA GLU A 159 0.95 2.57 7.91
C GLU A 159 2.16 2.47 6.96
N GLY A 160 2.93 1.38 7.06
CA GLY A 160 4.05 1.09 6.17
C GLY A 160 3.63 0.96 4.71
N VAL A 161 2.57 0.20 4.43
CA VAL A 161 2.05 0.04 3.08
C VAL A 161 1.42 1.34 2.57
N LEU A 162 0.62 2.04 3.39
CA LEU A 162 0.05 3.34 3.04
C LEU A 162 1.13 4.38 2.68
N LYS A 163 2.26 4.37 3.40
CA LYS A 163 3.40 5.25 3.09
C LYS A 163 4.03 4.92 1.73
N ILE A 164 4.14 3.64 1.38
CA ILE A 164 4.64 3.21 0.06
C ILE A 164 3.66 3.65 -1.03
N VAL A 165 2.36 3.41 -0.84
CA VAL A 165 1.31 3.81 -1.78
C VAL A 165 1.33 5.32 -2.02
N ASN A 166 1.36 6.12 -0.96
CA ASN A 166 1.37 7.58 -1.07
C ASN A 166 2.66 8.10 -1.74
N ARG A 167 3.81 7.48 -1.46
CA ARG A 167 5.07 7.82 -2.15
C ARG A 167 5.02 7.45 -3.62
N GLY A 168 4.42 6.31 -3.96
CA GLY A 168 4.18 5.87 -5.34
C GLY A 168 3.27 6.84 -6.09
N MET A 169 2.15 7.25 -5.49
CA MET A 169 1.23 8.24 -6.07
C MET A 169 1.92 9.59 -6.32
N GLY A 170 2.69 10.10 -5.35
CA GLY A 170 3.44 11.35 -5.55
C GLY A 170 4.56 11.23 -6.59
N PHE A 171 5.12 10.04 -6.81
CA PHE A 171 6.05 9.80 -7.91
C PHE A 171 5.33 9.85 -9.28
N LEU A 172 4.18 9.19 -9.40
CA LEU A 172 3.37 9.21 -10.63
C LEU A 172 2.87 10.62 -10.96
N GLU A 173 2.45 11.40 -9.96
CA GLU A 173 2.03 12.79 -10.14
C GLU A 173 3.16 13.66 -10.71
N ARG A 174 4.36 13.59 -10.12
CA ARG A 174 5.54 14.31 -10.64
C ARG A 174 5.91 13.89 -12.05
N GLN A 175 5.77 12.60 -12.36
CA GLN A 175 6.02 12.10 -13.70
C GLN A 175 5.00 12.69 -14.68
N LYS A 176 3.71 12.69 -14.34
CA LYS A 176 2.63 13.25 -15.17
C LYS A 176 2.78 14.76 -15.38
N SER A 177 3.18 15.51 -14.35
CA SER A 177 3.40 16.97 -14.43
C SER A 177 4.69 17.39 -15.14
N SER A 178 5.62 16.46 -15.39
CA SER A 178 6.89 16.78 -16.08
C SER A 178 6.76 16.90 -17.60
N PHE A 179 5.57 16.63 -18.14
CA PHE A 179 5.27 16.77 -19.56
C PHE A 179 4.39 18.00 -19.75
N ASP A 180 4.74 18.83 -20.73
CA ASP A 180 3.91 19.97 -21.15
C ASP A 180 2.49 19.48 -21.52
N ASP A 181 1.50 20.35 -21.34
CA ASP A 181 0.04 20.14 -21.53
C ASP A 181 -0.41 19.77 -22.97
N ALA A 182 0.41 19.06 -23.74
CA ALA A 182 0.02 18.48 -25.02
C ALA A 182 -0.75 17.17 -24.77
N LEU A 183 -2.02 17.26 -24.37
CA LEU A 183 -2.93 16.12 -24.44
C LEU A 183 -2.93 15.56 -25.87
N PRO A 184 -2.64 14.26 -26.08
CA PRO A 184 -2.75 13.64 -27.36
C PRO A 184 -4.25 13.53 -27.62
N LEU A 185 -4.73 14.30 -28.60
CA LEU A 185 -6.12 14.29 -29.06
C LEU A 185 -6.56 12.93 -29.66
N LEU A 186 -5.62 11.98 -29.81
CA LEU A 186 -5.80 10.73 -30.56
C LEU A 186 -5.29 9.53 -29.77
N GLN A 187 -5.90 8.37 -30.00
CA GLN A 187 -5.49 7.11 -29.38
C GLN A 187 -4.14 6.63 -29.92
N PRO A 188 -3.34 5.85 -29.16
CA PRO A 188 -2.03 5.35 -29.60
C PRO A 188 -2.07 4.64 -30.96
N VAL A 189 -3.11 3.85 -31.22
CA VAL A 189 -3.32 3.12 -32.48
C VAL A 189 -3.49 4.08 -33.67
N GLU A 190 -4.22 5.18 -33.47
CA GLU A 190 -4.45 6.19 -34.51
C GLU A 190 -3.18 6.99 -34.81
N LEU A 191 -2.41 7.31 -33.77
CA LEU A 191 -1.09 7.94 -33.89
C LEU A 191 -0.11 7.07 -34.67
N GLN A 192 -0.07 5.76 -34.39
CA GLN A 192 0.78 4.82 -35.13
C GLN A 192 0.41 4.73 -36.60
N ASN A 193 -0.89 4.74 -36.93
CA ASN A 193 -1.37 4.75 -38.31
C ASN A 193 -0.94 6.03 -39.05
N LYS A 194 -1.07 7.19 -38.40
CA LYS A 194 -0.60 8.48 -38.97
C LYS A 194 0.90 8.51 -39.17
N ILE A 195 1.68 7.99 -38.22
CA ILE A 195 3.14 7.87 -38.36
C ILE A 195 3.50 7.07 -39.61
N ASN A 196 2.86 5.91 -39.81
CA ASN A 196 3.10 5.07 -40.98
C ASN A 196 2.75 5.80 -42.29
N GLN A 197 1.57 6.45 -42.34
CA GLN A 197 1.16 7.27 -43.49
C GLN A 197 2.16 8.39 -43.80
N THR A 198 2.59 9.14 -42.80
CA THR A 198 3.57 10.24 -42.99
C THR A 198 4.93 9.71 -43.46
N ILE A 199 5.37 8.53 -43.01
CA ILE A 199 6.59 7.88 -43.51
C ILE A 199 6.45 7.54 -45.00
N ASP A 200 5.31 6.98 -45.41
CA ASP A 200 5.03 6.65 -46.80
C ASP A 200 5.00 7.92 -47.68
N GLU A 201 4.37 8.99 -47.21
CA GLU A 201 4.33 10.29 -47.90
C GLU A 201 5.73 10.93 -48.04
N ILE A 202 6.57 10.83 -47.01
CA ILE A 202 7.99 11.26 -47.09
C ILE A 202 8.73 10.41 -48.13
N GLY A 203 8.48 9.11 -48.16
CA GLY A 203 9.05 8.19 -49.16
C GLY A 203 8.69 8.59 -50.58
N ALA A 204 7.41 8.83 -50.84
CA ALA A 204 6.91 9.27 -52.14
C ALA A 204 7.49 10.64 -52.55
N ALA A 205 7.50 11.63 -51.64
CA ALA A 205 8.05 12.96 -51.92
C ALA A 205 9.56 12.92 -52.23
N LYS A 206 10.33 12.09 -51.51
CA LYS A 206 11.75 11.85 -51.81
C LYS A 206 11.98 11.15 -53.14
N GLY A 207 11.09 10.24 -53.54
CA GLY A 207 11.11 9.61 -54.86
C GLY A 207 11.01 10.66 -55.98
N ILE A 208 10.00 11.53 -55.89
CA ILE A 208 9.78 12.62 -56.85
C ILE A 208 10.97 13.60 -56.84
N LEU A 209 11.52 13.94 -55.67
CA LEU A 209 12.71 14.80 -55.56
C LEU A 209 13.91 14.18 -56.29
N LYS A 210 14.13 12.87 -56.14
CA LYS A 210 15.22 12.17 -56.82
C LYS A 210 15.07 12.20 -58.33
N GLU A 211 13.85 12.02 -58.84
CA GLU A 211 13.53 12.13 -60.27
C GLU A 211 13.79 13.55 -60.80
N ALA A 212 13.33 14.58 -60.08
CA ALA A 212 13.56 15.98 -60.46
C ALA A 212 15.06 16.35 -60.49
N LEU A 213 15.84 15.89 -59.50
CA LEU A 213 17.29 16.10 -59.46
C LEU A 213 18.01 15.41 -60.62
N ASN A 214 17.60 14.19 -60.97
CA ASN A 214 18.14 13.47 -62.13
C ASN A 214 17.85 14.23 -63.44
N LEU A 215 16.63 14.74 -63.60
CA LEU A 215 16.25 15.53 -64.77
C LEU A 215 17.06 16.82 -64.87
N CYS A 216 17.26 17.55 -63.76
CA CYS A 216 18.12 18.74 -63.73
C CYS A 216 19.57 18.41 -64.16
N ARG A 217 20.10 17.26 -63.73
CA ARG A 217 21.44 16.80 -64.14
C ARG A 217 21.51 16.53 -65.64
N GLU A 218 20.53 15.80 -66.19
CA GLU A 218 20.45 15.49 -67.62
C GLU A 218 20.33 16.75 -68.48
N ILE A 219 19.47 17.69 -68.09
CA ILE A 219 19.35 19.00 -68.76
C ILE A 219 20.67 19.77 -68.68
N GLY A 220 21.35 19.75 -67.52
CA GLY A 220 22.67 20.38 -67.35
C GLY A 220 23.75 19.81 -68.26
N GLU A 221 23.76 18.49 -68.45
CA GLU A 221 24.66 17.81 -69.40
C GLU A 221 24.39 18.25 -70.85
N GLU A 222 23.11 18.36 -71.25
CA GLU A 222 22.71 18.85 -72.58
C GLU A 222 23.04 20.33 -72.80
N ILE A 223 22.85 21.20 -71.80
CA ILE A 223 23.27 22.61 -71.86
C ILE A 223 24.77 22.70 -72.12
N ASN A 224 25.59 21.92 -71.41
CA ASN A 224 27.04 21.89 -71.59
C ASN A 224 27.46 21.41 -72.98
N LYS A 225 26.67 20.54 -73.62
CA LYS A 225 26.91 20.09 -74.99
C LYS A 225 26.58 21.19 -76.00
N VAL A 226 25.41 21.82 -75.87
CA VAL A 226 24.98 22.92 -76.74
C VAL A 226 25.94 24.12 -76.63
N MET A 227 26.38 24.49 -75.43
CA MET A 227 27.35 25.58 -75.25
C MET A 227 28.70 25.31 -75.91
N ARG A 228 29.16 24.04 -75.93
CA ARG A 228 30.37 23.66 -76.67
C ARG A 228 30.20 23.89 -78.17
N GLN A 229 29.08 23.47 -78.74
CA GLN A 229 28.78 23.68 -80.16
C GLN A 229 28.68 25.17 -80.52
N ILE A 230 28.00 25.96 -79.70
CA ILE A 230 27.94 27.43 -79.85
C ILE A 230 29.36 28.03 -79.85
N SER A 231 30.23 27.60 -78.94
CA SER A 231 31.61 28.09 -78.90
C SER A 231 32.44 27.66 -80.12
N GLU A 232 32.21 26.46 -80.64
CA GLU A 232 32.81 25.97 -81.89
C GLU A 232 32.37 26.85 -83.08
N ASP A 233 31.08 27.14 -83.19
CA ASP A 233 30.52 28.02 -84.22
C ASP A 233 31.08 29.43 -84.13
N GLU A 234 31.20 30.02 -82.93
CA GLU A 234 31.81 31.35 -82.75
C GLU A 234 33.26 31.39 -83.26
N VAL A 235 34.04 30.34 -82.98
CA VAL A 235 35.42 30.23 -83.50
C VAL A 235 35.42 30.10 -85.02
N LEU A 236 34.52 29.29 -85.60
CA LEU A 236 34.40 29.12 -87.04
C LEU A 236 33.97 30.42 -87.72
N MET A 237 32.98 31.14 -87.21
CA MET A 237 32.53 32.43 -87.73
C MET A 237 33.67 33.44 -87.75
N ASN A 238 34.40 33.58 -86.63
CA ASN A 238 35.56 34.48 -86.54
C ASN A 238 36.64 34.13 -87.58
N ARG A 239 36.97 32.84 -87.76
CA ARG A 239 37.94 32.39 -88.77
C ARG A 239 37.48 32.66 -90.19
N ASN A 240 36.21 32.37 -90.49
CA ASN A 240 35.64 32.64 -91.82
C ASN A 240 35.60 34.15 -92.11
N GLN A 241 35.33 35.00 -91.12
CA GLN A 241 35.36 36.45 -91.27
C GLN A 241 36.77 36.98 -91.57
N LEU A 242 37.79 36.45 -90.88
CA LEU A 242 39.19 36.75 -91.17
C LEU A 242 39.56 36.33 -92.60
N LEU A 243 39.19 35.12 -93.02
CA LEU A 243 39.46 34.61 -94.36
C LEU A 243 38.79 35.48 -95.44
N LEU A 244 37.54 35.90 -95.22
CA LEU A 244 36.84 36.82 -96.10
C LEU A 244 37.57 38.17 -96.23
N SER A 245 38.12 38.69 -95.13
CA SER A 245 38.90 39.93 -95.16
C SER A 245 40.17 39.78 -95.99
N GLN A 246 40.81 38.61 -95.95
CA GLN A 246 42.00 38.30 -96.72
C GLN A 246 41.70 38.18 -98.21
N TYR A 247 40.64 37.45 -98.60
CA TYR A 247 40.21 37.38 -100.00
C TYR A 247 39.85 38.75 -100.58
N LYS A 248 39.18 39.61 -99.80
CA LYS A 248 38.90 40.99 -100.21
C LYS A 248 40.17 41.82 -100.42
N ALA A 249 41.19 41.61 -99.60
CA ALA A 249 42.49 42.25 -99.78
C ALA A 249 43.23 41.71 -101.01
N ASP A 250 43.18 40.39 -101.24
CA ASP A 250 43.80 39.73 -102.39
C ASP A 250 43.16 40.15 -103.71
N ILE A 251 41.82 40.27 -103.78
CA ILE A 251 41.11 40.83 -104.93
C ILE A 251 41.64 42.25 -105.20
N LYS A 252 41.62 43.15 -104.22
CA LYS A 252 42.15 44.52 -104.39
C LYS A 252 43.59 44.55 -104.87
N ARG A 253 44.43 43.63 -104.37
CA ARG A 253 45.83 43.51 -104.79
C ARG A 253 45.94 43.07 -106.25
N LEU A 254 45.16 42.07 -106.67
CA LEU A 254 45.14 41.59 -108.05
C LEU A 254 44.59 42.66 -109.01
N THR A 255 43.51 43.35 -108.64
CA THR A 255 42.96 44.48 -109.39
C THR A 255 44.02 45.58 -109.56
N PHE A 256 44.73 45.94 -108.48
CA PHE A 256 45.81 46.93 -108.53
C PHE A 256 46.97 46.51 -109.43
N ILE A 257 47.37 45.23 -109.41
CA ILE A 257 48.40 44.69 -110.30
C ILE A 257 47.95 44.76 -111.77
N ALA A 258 46.70 44.36 -112.06
CA ALA A 258 46.15 44.39 -113.41
C ALA A 258 46.04 45.83 -113.95
N GLU A 259 45.49 46.75 -113.16
CA GLU A 259 45.41 48.19 -113.50
C GLU A 259 46.81 48.80 -113.70
N GLY A 260 47.77 48.47 -112.83
CA GLY A 260 49.15 48.91 -112.94
C GLY A 260 49.82 48.44 -114.23
N ASN A 261 49.62 47.18 -114.61
CA ASN A 261 50.14 46.64 -115.87
C ASN A 261 49.48 47.32 -117.09
N MET A 262 48.15 47.51 -117.09
CA MET A 262 47.44 48.21 -118.15
C MET A 262 47.90 49.67 -118.34
N VAL A 263 48.25 50.36 -117.25
CA VAL A 263 48.81 51.72 -117.30
C VAL A 263 50.26 51.70 -117.79
N SER A 264 51.07 50.74 -117.32
CA SER A 264 52.46 50.54 -117.76
C SER A 264 52.56 50.39 -119.29
N GLN A 265 51.67 49.58 -119.89
CA GLN A 265 51.60 49.38 -121.34
C GLN A 265 51.29 50.66 -122.15
N LYS A 266 50.73 51.71 -121.52
CA LYS A 266 50.44 53.00 -122.16
C LYS A 266 51.59 54.00 -122.04
N ILE A 267 52.60 53.71 -121.21
CA ILE A 267 53.77 54.56 -121.05
C ILE A 267 54.67 54.34 -122.27
N LYS A 268 55.05 55.42 -122.96
CA LYS A 268 55.98 55.33 -124.09
C LYS A 268 57.30 54.73 -123.61
N THR A 269 57.68 53.63 -124.22
CA THR A 269 58.97 53.02 -124.03
C THR A 269 60.07 53.99 -124.44
N ILE A 270 61.01 54.25 -123.52
CA ILE A 270 62.17 55.09 -123.80
C ILE A 270 63.17 54.21 -124.55
N GLU A 271 63.19 54.31 -125.87
CA GLU A 271 64.05 53.49 -126.73
C GLU A 271 65.53 53.94 -126.68
N ARG A 272 65.78 55.17 -126.22
CA ARG A 272 67.13 55.75 -126.14
C ARG A 272 67.34 56.49 -124.84
N CYS A 273 68.48 56.22 -124.20
CA CYS A 273 68.84 56.87 -122.95
C CYS A 273 68.92 58.40 -123.13
N PRO A 274 68.16 59.20 -122.39
CA PRO A 274 68.13 60.66 -122.56
C PRO A 274 69.43 61.37 -122.14
N PHE A 275 70.43 60.64 -121.63
CA PHE A 275 71.74 61.18 -121.22
C PHE A 275 72.89 60.82 -122.16
N CYS A 276 72.95 59.58 -122.66
CA CYS A 276 74.05 59.13 -123.52
C CYS A 276 73.61 58.70 -124.93
N ASN A 277 72.30 58.76 -125.20
CA ASN A 277 71.67 58.40 -126.47
C ASN A 277 71.92 56.95 -126.94
N GLY A 278 72.38 56.07 -126.04
CA GLY A 278 72.51 54.63 -126.30
C GLY A 278 71.15 53.94 -126.36
N GLU A 279 71.01 52.96 -127.24
CA GLU A 279 69.79 52.14 -127.38
C GLU A 279 69.60 51.27 -126.13
N LEU A 280 68.42 51.36 -125.52
CA LEU A 280 68.03 50.58 -124.36
C LEU A 280 67.39 49.26 -124.83
N PRO A 281 67.89 48.09 -124.42
CA PRO A 281 67.34 46.81 -124.84
C PRO A 281 65.91 46.64 -124.32
N HIS A 282 65.01 46.25 -125.23
CA HIS A 282 63.65 45.82 -124.88
C HIS A 282 63.67 44.35 -124.44
N GLU A 283 63.65 44.12 -123.13
CA GLU A 283 63.16 42.84 -122.60
C GLU A 283 61.62 42.91 -122.58
N HIS A 284 60.98 41.97 -123.28
CA HIS A 284 59.53 41.80 -123.21
C HIS A 284 59.16 41.35 -121.78
N GLU A 285 58.52 42.23 -121.02
CA GLU A 285 57.76 41.80 -119.84
C GLU A 285 56.55 40.98 -120.34
N GLU A 286 56.43 39.73 -119.88
CA GLU A 286 55.25 38.90 -120.15
C GLU A 286 53.99 39.57 -119.60
N ASP A 287 52.90 39.52 -120.37
CA ASP A 287 51.62 40.12 -119.98
C ASP A 287 50.94 39.30 -118.87
N CYS A 288 50.99 39.83 -117.65
CA CYS A 288 50.42 39.19 -116.45
C CYS A 288 48.91 39.41 -116.31
N ILE A 289 48.26 40.20 -117.18
CA ILE A 289 46.86 40.62 -117.03
C ILE A 289 45.91 39.41 -117.07
N GLY A 290 46.11 38.49 -118.01
CA GLY A 290 45.26 37.30 -118.17
C GLY A 290 45.28 36.39 -116.93
N SER A 291 46.45 36.20 -116.33
CA SER A 291 46.63 35.40 -115.10
C SER A 291 46.02 36.08 -113.87
N ALA A 292 46.13 37.41 -113.77
CA ALA A 292 45.54 38.17 -112.65
C ALA A 292 44.00 38.13 -112.68
N ILE A 293 43.38 38.27 -113.85
CA ILE A 293 41.92 38.18 -114.02
C ILE A 293 41.41 36.77 -113.71
N ALA A 294 42.12 35.73 -114.17
CA ALA A 294 41.73 34.34 -113.91
C ALA A 294 41.78 33.99 -112.41
N GLU A 295 42.81 34.45 -111.68
CA GLU A 295 42.91 34.23 -110.24
C GLU A 295 41.90 35.09 -109.46
N GLU A 296 41.60 36.32 -109.90
CA GLU A 296 40.54 37.16 -109.32
C GLU A 296 39.16 36.47 -109.41
N GLN A 297 38.78 35.98 -110.59
CA GLN A 297 37.52 35.26 -110.79
C GLN A 297 37.40 34.01 -109.90
N LYS A 298 38.51 33.31 -109.68
CA LYS A 298 38.59 32.15 -108.79
C LYS A 298 38.41 32.56 -107.33
N ILE A 299 39.05 33.64 -106.87
CA ILE A 299 38.87 34.16 -105.50
C ILE A 299 37.44 34.68 -105.31
N GLU A 300 36.82 35.31 -106.30
CA GLU A 300 35.42 35.72 -106.24
C GLU A 300 34.45 34.53 -106.08
N MET A 301 34.73 33.41 -106.74
CA MET A 301 33.98 32.17 -106.53
C MET A 301 34.14 31.67 -105.09
N GLN A 302 35.38 31.64 -104.58
CA GLN A 302 35.66 31.25 -103.19
C GLN A 302 35.01 32.18 -102.17
N VAL A 303 34.88 33.48 -102.46
CA VAL A 303 34.17 34.45 -101.61
C VAL A 303 32.67 34.13 -101.55
N ARG A 304 32.04 33.78 -102.68
CA ARG A 304 30.62 33.38 -102.69
C ARG A 304 30.38 32.11 -101.90
N ASP A 305 31.23 31.10 -102.08
CA ASP A 305 31.15 29.85 -101.31
C ASP A 305 31.34 30.11 -99.81
N LEU A 306 32.32 30.94 -99.45
CA LEU A 306 32.59 31.32 -98.07
C LEU A 306 31.41 32.07 -97.42
N GLN A 307 30.73 32.94 -98.17
CA GLN A 307 29.53 33.65 -97.70
C GLN A 307 28.37 32.68 -97.44
N SER A 308 28.15 31.70 -98.31
CA SER A 308 27.14 30.65 -98.09
C SER A 308 27.43 29.82 -96.85
N VAL A 309 28.71 29.48 -96.59
CA VAL A 309 29.13 28.80 -95.36
C VAL A 309 28.89 29.68 -94.12
N GLN A 310 29.16 30.99 -94.19
CA GLN A 310 28.88 31.91 -93.08
C GLN A 310 27.38 31.99 -92.76
N GLU A 311 26.52 32.04 -93.77
CA GLU A 311 25.06 32.01 -93.59
C GLU A 311 24.62 30.71 -92.90
N SER A 312 25.13 29.56 -93.35
CA SER A 312 24.81 28.26 -92.72
C SER A 312 25.25 28.19 -91.25
N ILE A 313 26.45 28.67 -90.91
CA ILE A 313 26.94 28.67 -89.52
C ILE A 313 26.12 29.65 -88.66
N GLN A 314 25.71 30.79 -89.22
CA GLN A 314 24.87 31.77 -88.52
C GLN A 314 23.49 31.18 -88.19
N GLU A 315 22.90 30.42 -89.11
CA GLU A 315 21.63 29.72 -88.89
C GLU A 315 21.75 28.63 -87.80
N GLU A 316 22.83 27.83 -87.84
CA GLU A 316 23.12 26.81 -86.83
C GLU A 316 23.32 27.44 -85.44
N TYR A 317 24.11 28.52 -85.36
CA TYR A 317 24.32 29.28 -84.14
C TYR A 317 22.99 29.79 -83.55
N ALA A 318 22.12 30.37 -84.39
CA ALA A 318 20.83 30.88 -83.95
C ALA A 318 19.93 29.75 -83.42
N ALA A 319 19.92 28.58 -84.08
CA ALA A 319 19.17 27.41 -83.64
C ALA A 319 19.69 26.85 -82.30
N LEU A 320 21.02 26.73 -82.15
CA LEU A 320 21.66 26.27 -80.92
C LEU A 320 21.45 27.24 -79.76
N SER A 321 21.54 28.55 -80.01
CA SER A 321 21.27 29.59 -79.01
C SER A 321 19.82 29.52 -78.50
N LYS A 322 18.84 29.34 -79.40
CA LYS A 322 17.44 29.13 -79.02
C LYS A 322 17.25 27.84 -78.21
N LYS A 323 17.93 26.75 -78.59
CA LYS A 323 17.90 25.48 -77.85
C LYS A 323 18.51 25.63 -76.44
N ARG A 324 19.61 26.36 -76.30
CA ARG A 324 20.22 26.68 -74.99
C ARG A 324 19.22 27.40 -74.10
N ASP A 325 18.57 28.44 -74.59
CA ASP A 325 17.65 29.25 -73.78
C ASP A 325 16.42 28.43 -73.34
N MET A 326 15.90 27.55 -74.22
CA MET A 326 14.86 26.60 -73.86
C MET A 326 15.30 25.64 -72.74
N LEU A 327 16.49 25.05 -72.83
CA LEU A 327 17.02 24.14 -71.81
C LEU A 327 17.27 24.85 -70.48
N ILE A 328 17.78 26.09 -70.50
CA ILE A 328 17.97 26.90 -69.29
C ILE A 328 16.64 27.16 -68.60
N ASN A 329 15.59 27.54 -69.35
CA ASN A 329 14.26 27.76 -68.79
C ASN A 329 13.68 26.47 -68.19
N GLN A 330 13.78 25.33 -68.88
CA GLN A 330 13.36 24.03 -68.36
C GLN A 330 14.09 23.64 -67.08
N ARG A 331 15.39 23.92 -67.00
CA ARG A 331 16.18 23.68 -65.78
C ARG A 331 15.71 24.56 -64.63
N ASN A 332 15.49 25.86 -64.89
CA ASN A 332 15.03 26.80 -63.86
C ASN A 332 13.65 26.41 -63.32
N GLU A 333 12.71 26.00 -64.18
CA GLU A 333 11.39 25.49 -63.77
C GLU A 333 11.49 24.29 -62.82
N GLN A 334 12.41 23.35 -63.09
CA GLN A 334 12.62 22.22 -62.19
C GLN A 334 13.32 22.59 -60.89
N GLU A 335 14.29 23.49 -60.93
CA GLU A 335 14.94 24.00 -59.71
C GLU A 335 13.95 24.76 -58.81
N GLU A 336 13.00 25.50 -59.39
CA GLU A 336 11.90 26.16 -58.66
C GLU A 336 10.92 25.14 -58.07
N LYS A 337 10.57 24.07 -58.81
CA LYS A 337 9.74 22.99 -58.25
C LYS A 337 10.40 22.29 -57.06
N ILE A 338 11.71 22.09 -57.13
CA ILE A 338 12.49 21.50 -56.04
C ILE A 338 12.47 22.42 -54.80
N ARG A 339 12.89 23.68 -54.96
CA ARG A 339 13.04 24.64 -53.85
C ARG A 339 11.70 25.15 -53.30
N GLY A 340 10.71 25.36 -54.17
CA GLY A 340 9.42 25.96 -53.84
C GLY A 340 8.39 24.96 -53.30
N GLU A 341 8.44 23.69 -53.72
CA GLU A 341 7.40 22.71 -53.38
C GLU A 341 7.95 21.47 -52.64
N LEU A 342 8.92 20.78 -53.24
CA LEU A 342 9.33 19.45 -52.76
C LEU A 342 10.13 19.51 -51.45
N GLU A 343 11.13 20.39 -51.36
CA GLU A 343 11.93 20.55 -50.15
C GLU A 343 11.10 21.04 -48.95
N PRO A 344 10.26 22.09 -49.08
CA PRO A 344 9.36 22.53 -48.00
C PRO A 344 8.38 21.44 -47.57
N LYS A 345 7.78 20.70 -48.52
CA LYS A 345 6.86 19.60 -48.22
C LYS A 345 7.53 18.50 -47.40
N ILE A 346 8.75 18.10 -47.76
CA ILE A 346 9.51 17.08 -47.00
C ILE A 346 9.85 17.60 -45.59
N GLN A 347 10.22 18.88 -45.44
CA GLN A 347 10.47 19.46 -44.11
C GLN A 347 9.21 19.49 -43.25
N GLN A 348 8.07 19.87 -43.82
CA GLN A 348 6.79 19.89 -43.11
C GLN A 348 6.37 18.48 -42.65
N LEU A 349 6.47 17.47 -43.53
CA LEU A 349 6.15 16.09 -43.19
C LEU A 349 7.08 15.53 -42.10
N LYS A 350 8.38 15.86 -42.13
CA LYS A 350 9.32 15.48 -41.07
C LYS A 350 8.93 16.09 -39.73
N LYS A 351 8.56 17.38 -39.71
CA LYS A 351 8.10 18.04 -38.49
C LYS A 351 6.84 17.36 -37.93
N GLN A 352 5.86 17.09 -38.78
CA GLN A 352 4.65 16.36 -38.39
C GLN A 352 4.95 14.96 -37.84
N LEU A 353 5.91 14.24 -38.45
CA LEU A 353 6.33 12.93 -37.97
C LEU A 353 6.94 12.99 -36.56
N ASP A 354 7.78 14.00 -36.31
CA ASP A 354 8.39 14.20 -34.99
C ASP A 354 7.32 14.56 -33.94
N ASP A 355 6.37 15.42 -34.29
CA ASP A 355 5.23 15.78 -33.43
C ASP A 355 4.40 14.53 -33.08
N PHE A 356 4.04 13.68 -34.07
CA PHE A 356 3.29 12.45 -33.83
C PHE A 356 4.06 11.45 -32.96
N LYS A 357 5.38 11.31 -33.13
CA LYS A 357 6.21 10.43 -32.29
C LYS A 357 6.24 10.90 -30.83
N ILE A 358 6.33 12.20 -30.60
CA ILE A 358 6.28 12.79 -29.26
C ILE A 358 4.92 12.50 -28.62
N SER A 359 3.82 12.74 -29.35
CA SER A 359 2.46 12.45 -28.87
C SER A 359 2.23 10.97 -28.55
N LEU A 360 2.76 10.05 -29.37
CA LEU A 360 2.63 8.60 -29.12
C LEU A 360 3.31 8.19 -27.81
N ARG A 361 4.56 8.61 -27.59
CA ARG A 361 5.30 8.31 -26.35
C ARG A 361 4.56 8.82 -25.11
N PHE A 362 3.98 10.01 -25.21
CA PHE A 362 3.21 10.58 -24.12
C PHE A 362 1.91 9.81 -23.84
N ALA A 363 1.19 9.38 -24.89
CA ALA A 363 -0.02 8.57 -24.75
C ALA A 363 0.25 7.20 -24.09
N GLU A 364 1.31 6.51 -24.50
CA GLU A 364 1.72 5.23 -23.91
C GLU A 364 2.10 5.37 -22.43
N MET A 365 2.87 6.41 -22.11
CA MET A 365 3.29 6.65 -20.73
C MET A 365 2.11 7.03 -19.81
N ASN A 366 1.16 7.84 -20.30
CA ASN A 366 -0.07 8.13 -19.54
C ASN A 366 -0.87 6.87 -19.25
N THR A 367 -0.98 5.96 -20.22
CA THR A 367 -1.67 4.67 -20.04
C THR A 367 -0.99 3.86 -18.92
N MET A 368 0.34 3.82 -18.91
CA MET A 368 1.11 3.15 -17.86
C MET A 368 0.90 3.83 -16.49
N ILE A 369 0.93 5.16 -16.42
CA ILE A 369 0.68 5.92 -15.19
C ILE A 369 -0.73 5.62 -14.65
N ASP A 370 -1.75 5.60 -15.49
CA ASP A 370 -3.12 5.33 -15.08
C ASP A 370 -3.32 3.88 -14.61
N GLN A 371 -2.62 2.91 -15.22
CA GLN A 371 -2.58 1.52 -14.74
C GLN A 371 -1.94 1.41 -13.34
N PHE A 372 -0.76 2.02 -13.13
CA PHE A 372 -0.11 2.02 -11.82
C PHE A 372 -0.92 2.78 -10.76
N SER A 373 -1.56 3.89 -11.13
CA SER A 373 -2.46 4.65 -10.27
C SER A 373 -3.64 3.79 -9.81
N THR A 374 -4.25 3.04 -10.73
CA THR A 374 -5.34 2.10 -10.41
C THR A 374 -4.88 1.00 -9.46
N PHE A 375 -3.73 0.37 -9.72
CA PHE A 375 -3.15 -0.65 -8.83
C PHE A 375 -2.89 -0.12 -7.42
N LEU A 376 -2.26 1.06 -7.30
CA LEU A 376 -1.98 1.69 -6.00
C LEU A 376 -3.26 2.08 -5.24
N LYS A 377 -4.33 2.46 -5.96
CA LYS A 377 -5.64 2.68 -5.34
C LYS A 377 -6.23 1.38 -4.81
N GLN A 378 -6.19 0.29 -5.58
CA GLN A 378 -6.67 -1.02 -5.12
C GLN A 378 -5.94 -1.50 -3.87
N GLU A 379 -4.61 -1.31 -3.78
CA GLU A 379 -3.84 -1.64 -2.57
C GLU A 379 -4.22 -0.78 -1.36
N ARG A 380 -4.53 0.52 -1.56
CA ARG A 380 -5.07 1.37 -0.48
C ARG A 380 -6.44 0.87 -0.04
N ASP A 381 -7.33 0.63 -0.99
CA ASP A 381 -8.69 0.19 -0.75
C ASP A 381 -8.70 -1.19 -0.07
N ALA A 382 -7.75 -2.08 -0.37
CA ALA A 382 -7.62 -3.37 0.31
C ALA A 382 -7.22 -3.24 1.78
N ILE A 383 -6.50 -2.18 2.16
CA ILE A 383 -6.15 -1.89 3.58
C ILE A 383 -7.30 -1.20 4.30
N GLU A 384 -7.97 -0.25 3.63
CA GLU A 384 -9.11 0.47 4.20
C GLU A 384 -10.36 -0.41 4.32
N ASN A 385 -10.57 -1.30 3.35
CA ASN A 385 -11.66 -2.29 3.31
C ASN A 385 -11.20 -3.68 3.76
N GLU A 386 -10.02 -3.81 4.38
CA GLU A 386 -9.74 -4.94 5.27
C GLU A 386 -10.66 -4.76 6.49
N GLU A 387 -11.97 -4.95 6.26
CA GLU A 387 -12.95 -5.00 7.31
C GLU A 387 -12.38 -5.96 8.33
N THR A 388 -12.29 -5.48 9.56
CA THR A 388 -12.23 -6.29 10.75
C THR A 388 -13.50 -7.15 10.76
N ALA A 389 -13.57 -8.16 9.88
CA ALA A 389 -14.31 -9.36 10.20
C ALA A 389 -13.89 -9.66 11.63
N ASP A 390 -14.87 -9.73 12.52
CA ASP A 390 -14.69 -9.80 13.96
C ASP A 390 -14.00 -11.13 14.28
N ILE A 391 -12.68 -11.21 14.02
CA ILE A 391 -11.82 -12.37 14.27
C ILE A 391 -11.76 -12.64 15.78
N HIS A 392 -12.24 -11.68 16.58
CA HIS A 392 -12.23 -11.69 18.02
C HIS A 392 -13.63 -11.97 18.58
N LEU A 393 -13.70 -12.93 19.51
CA LEU A 393 -14.90 -13.21 20.28
C LEU A 393 -15.29 -11.97 21.09
N ASN A 394 -16.51 -11.48 20.93
CA ASN A 394 -17.10 -10.53 21.86
C ASN A 394 -17.41 -11.24 23.19
N VAL A 395 -16.48 -11.17 24.15
CA VAL A 395 -16.59 -11.90 25.43
C VAL A 395 -17.81 -11.44 26.23
N LYS A 396 -18.23 -10.18 26.11
CA LYS A 396 -19.41 -9.67 26.82
C LYS A 396 -20.69 -10.33 26.29
N GLU A 397 -20.88 -10.36 24.98
CA GLU A 397 -22.04 -11.02 24.37
C GLU A 397 -22.02 -12.52 24.63
N LYS A 398 -20.85 -13.17 24.58
CA LYS A 398 -20.77 -14.60 24.91
C LYS A 398 -21.06 -14.89 26.38
N PHE A 399 -20.58 -14.06 27.29
CA PHE A 399 -20.90 -14.18 28.72
C PHE A 399 -22.41 -13.98 28.96
N LYS A 400 -23.02 -13.01 28.28
CA LYS A 400 -24.46 -12.77 28.31
C LYS A 400 -25.24 -13.99 27.83
N GLU A 401 -24.88 -14.55 26.69
CA GLU A 401 -25.49 -15.75 26.11
C GLU A 401 -25.47 -16.93 27.09
N VAL A 402 -24.36 -17.13 27.80
CA VAL A 402 -24.17 -18.30 28.68
C VAL A 402 -24.78 -18.11 30.07
N PHE A 403 -24.57 -16.95 30.70
CA PHE A 403 -24.86 -16.77 32.13
C PHE A 403 -26.06 -15.88 32.45
N LYS A 404 -26.55 -15.04 31.54
CA LYS A 404 -27.56 -14.01 31.90
C LYS A 404 -28.84 -14.62 32.45
N GLU A 405 -29.46 -15.53 31.70
CA GLU A 405 -30.74 -16.14 32.10
C GLU A 405 -30.58 -17.04 33.33
N LEU A 406 -29.45 -17.76 33.43
CA LEU A 406 -29.14 -18.59 34.59
C LEU A 406 -29.02 -17.73 35.86
N LEU A 407 -28.23 -16.66 35.82
CA LEU A 407 -28.03 -15.77 36.95
C LEU A 407 -29.31 -15.00 37.32
N ASP A 408 -30.11 -14.58 36.34
CA ASP A 408 -31.41 -13.95 36.63
C ASP A 408 -32.31 -14.90 37.43
N THR A 409 -32.37 -16.16 37.01
CA THR A 409 -33.18 -17.20 37.66
C THR A 409 -32.67 -17.49 39.06
N GLU A 410 -31.36 -17.75 39.21
CA GLU A 410 -30.77 -18.03 40.52
C GLU A 410 -30.94 -16.88 41.50
N VAL A 411 -30.70 -15.64 41.07
CA VAL A 411 -30.80 -14.47 41.95
C VAL A 411 -32.24 -14.25 42.40
N ASP A 412 -33.22 -14.40 41.50
CA ASP A 412 -34.64 -14.28 41.85
C ASP A 412 -35.07 -15.36 42.85
N GLU A 413 -34.70 -16.62 42.62
CA GLU A 413 -35.01 -17.75 43.51
C GLU A 413 -34.37 -17.56 44.89
N LEU A 414 -33.09 -17.17 44.95
CA LEU A 414 -32.37 -16.94 46.21
C LEU A 414 -32.95 -15.77 47.00
N LEU A 415 -33.32 -14.66 46.34
CA LEU A 415 -33.88 -13.50 47.03
C LEU A 415 -35.30 -13.77 47.57
N LYS A 416 -36.11 -14.55 46.84
CA LYS A 416 -37.41 -15.05 47.33
C LYS A 416 -37.22 -16.00 48.50
N TYR A 417 -36.32 -16.98 48.38
CA TYR A 417 -36.04 -17.94 49.45
C TYR A 417 -35.55 -17.24 50.72
N CYS A 418 -34.66 -16.27 50.57
CA CYS A 418 -34.13 -15.50 51.67
C CYS A 418 -35.09 -14.40 52.19
N ASN A 419 -36.34 -14.37 51.72
CA ASN A 419 -37.36 -13.40 52.14
C ASN A 419 -36.85 -11.94 52.10
N TYR A 420 -36.21 -11.55 51.00
CA TYR A 420 -35.64 -10.20 50.85
C TYR A 420 -36.72 -9.12 51.09
N GLN A 421 -36.39 -8.13 51.92
CA GLN A 421 -37.38 -7.15 52.39
C GLN A 421 -38.05 -6.39 51.23
N ASN A 422 -39.38 -6.49 51.14
CA ASN A 422 -40.20 -5.88 50.08
C ASN A 422 -39.75 -6.27 48.66
N TYR A 423 -39.32 -7.51 48.45
CA TYR A 423 -38.89 -8.00 47.15
C TYR A 423 -40.03 -7.94 46.11
N LEU A 424 -39.75 -7.38 44.93
CA LEU A 424 -40.65 -7.34 43.78
C LEU A 424 -40.05 -8.05 42.58
N ASP A 425 -38.80 -7.71 42.26
CA ASP A 425 -38.09 -8.21 41.07
C ASP A 425 -36.57 -8.03 41.21
N SER A 426 -35.80 -8.83 40.48
CA SER A 426 -34.35 -8.67 40.34
C SER A 426 -33.84 -9.19 39.01
N TYR A 427 -32.67 -8.68 38.62
CA TYR A 427 -31.94 -9.18 37.46
C TYR A 427 -30.44 -8.96 37.62
N PHE A 428 -29.65 -9.79 36.94
CA PHE A 428 -28.22 -9.60 36.75
C PHE A 428 -27.96 -8.60 35.63
N ASP A 429 -27.32 -7.48 35.93
CA ASP A 429 -26.97 -6.47 34.94
C ASP A 429 -25.64 -6.81 34.26
N ILE A 430 -25.66 -6.96 32.93
CA ILE A 430 -24.47 -7.35 32.14
C ILE A 430 -23.43 -6.22 32.03
N ASP A 431 -23.83 -4.97 32.24
CA ASP A 431 -22.93 -3.83 32.14
C ASP A 431 -22.07 -3.64 33.40
N SER A 432 -22.68 -3.80 34.57
CA SER A 432 -22.00 -3.79 35.86
C SER A 432 -21.48 -5.17 36.31
N TYR A 433 -21.97 -6.25 35.69
CA TYR A 433 -21.80 -7.64 36.12
C TYR A 433 -22.24 -7.85 37.57
N ASP A 434 -23.36 -7.24 37.94
CA ASP A 434 -23.83 -7.14 39.31
C ASP A 434 -25.37 -7.21 39.40
N ILE A 435 -25.91 -7.34 40.61
CA ILE A 435 -27.35 -7.48 40.82
C ILE A 435 -28.04 -6.11 40.90
N VAL A 436 -29.20 -6.01 40.26
CA VAL A 436 -30.19 -4.96 40.46
C VAL A 436 -31.43 -5.57 41.11
N VAL A 437 -31.89 -4.97 42.23
CA VAL A 437 -33.08 -5.43 42.96
C VAL A 437 -34.07 -4.28 43.08
N ASN A 438 -35.33 -4.51 42.73
CA ASN A 438 -36.39 -3.49 42.73
C ASN A 438 -35.99 -2.20 41.97
N GLY A 439 -35.23 -2.32 40.88
CA GLY A 439 -34.70 -1.20 40.09
C GLY A 439 -33.52 -0.45 40.73
N HIS A 440 -33.02 -0.89 41.88
CA HIS A 440 -31.87 -0.29 42.56
C HIS A 440 -30.62 -1.16 42.40
N GLU A 441 -29.57 -0.60 41.82
CA GLU A 441 -28.27 -1.26 41.72
C GLU A 441 -27.69 -1.53 43.11
N LYS A 442 -27.07 -2.70 43.33
CA LYS A 442 -26.40 -3.04 44.60
C LYS A 442 -25.45 -1.93 45.09
N LYS A 443 -24.70 -1.28 44.20
CA LYS A 443 -23.74 -0.22 44.55
C LYS A 443 -24.37 1.00 45.26
N SER A 444 -25.68 1.21 45.08
CA SER A 444 -26.46 2.28 45.70
C SER A 444 -27.00 1.91 47.09
N GLN A 445 -26.95 0.64 47.48
CA GLN A 445 -27.49 0.13 48.74
C GLN A 445 -26.55 0.33 49.94
N GLY A 446 -27.12 0.25 51.15
CA GLY A 446 -26.35 0.31 52.41
C GLY A 446 -25.34 -0.83 52.57
N LYS A 447 -24.36 -0.66 53.47
CA LYS A 447 -23.26 -1.65 53.70
C LYS A 447 -23.79 -3.07 53.93
N GLY A 448 -24.82 -3.23 54.76
CA GLY A 448 -25.45 -4.51 55.07
C GLY A 448 -26.11 -5.18 53.86
N PHE A 449 -26.97 -4.44 53.16
CA PHE A 449 -27.63 -4.95 51.94
C PHE A 449 -26.60 -5.29 50.84
N ARG A 450 -25.49 -4.54 50.75
CA ARG A 450 -24.39 -4.89 49.83
C ARG A 450 -23.71 -6.21 50.21
N ALA A 451 -23.46 -6.44 51.50
CA ALA A 451 -22.91 -7.71 52.01
C ALA A 451 -23.78 -8.89 51.61
N PHE A 452 -25.08 -8.74 51.88
CA PHE A 452 -26.09 -9.73 51.55
C PHE A 452 -26.16 -9.99 50.04
N LEU A 453 -26.28 -8.94 49.20
CA LEU A 453 -26.38 -9.11 47.75
C LEU A 453 -25.10 -9.65 47.11
N ASN A 454 -23.91 -9.30 47.61
CA ASN A 454 -22.67 -9.93 47.17
C ASN A 454 -22.63 -11.42 47.51
N THR A 455 -23.16 -11.81 48.66
CA THR A 455 -23.32 -13.22 49.06
C THR A 455 -24.25 -13.94 48.08
N ILE A 456 -25.42 -13.35 47.79
CA ILE A 456 -26.39 -13.90 46.84
C ILE A 456 -25.77 -14.07 45.45
N LEU A 457 -25.03 -13.07 44.95
CA LEU A 457 -24.38 -13.18 43.64
C LEU A 457 -23.32 -14.29 43.59
N ALA A 458 -22.54 -14.43 44.66
CA ALA A 458 -21.50 -15.45 44.75
C ALA A 458 -22.11 -16.85 44.77
N VAL A 459 -23.18 -17.04 45.57
CA VAL A 459 -23.97 -18.28 45.62
C VAL A 459 -24.63 -18.56 44.26
N ALA A 460 -25.24 -17.56 43.62
CA ALA A 460 -25.88 -17.73 42.31
C ALA A 460 -24.88 -18.17 41.24
N MET A 461 -23.69 -17.57 41.20
CA MET A 461 -22.63 -17.95 40.27
C MET A 461 -22.16 -19.38 40.52
N GLU A 462 -22.00 -19.76 41.78
CA GLU A 462 -21.55 -21.09 42.18
C GLU A 462 -22.63 -22.15 41.84
N ASN A 463 -23.91 -21.93 42.18
CA ASN A 463 -25.03 -22.76 41.72
C ASN A 463 -25.06 -22.93 40.20
N CYS A 464 -24.80 -21.85 39.44
CA CYS A 464 -24.73 -21.93 37.97
C CYS A 464 -23.61 -22.87 37.52
N LEU A 465 -22.40 -22.73 38.08
CA LEU A 465 -21.25 -23.57 37.74
C LEU A 465 -21.48 -25.04 38.13
N GLU A 466 -22.10 -25.29 39.28
CA GLU A 466 -22.50 -26.63 39.72
C GLU A 466 -23.48 -27.26 38.72
N LYS A 467 -24.56 -26.55 38.36
CA LYS A 467 -25.57 -27.02 37.39
C LYS A 467 -24.99 -27.31 36.01
N MET A 468 -23.97 -26.54 35.60
CA MET A 468 -23.29 -26.76 34.32
C MET A 468 -22.35 -27.96 34.33
N GLY A 469 -21.85 -28.38 35.50
CA GLY A 469 -21.19 -29.68 35.69
C GLY A 469 -19.81 -29.85 35.05
N HIS A 470 -19.13 -28.75 34.70
CA HIS A 470 -17.78 -28.79 34.13
C HIS A 470 -16.70 -28.66 35.22
N TYR A 471 -16.11 -27.47 35.42
CA TYR A 471 -15.07 -27.25 36.42
C TYR A 471 -15.61 -26.41 37.57
N HIS A 472 -16.16 -27.09 38.57
CA HIS A 472 -16.82 -26.45 39.72
C HIS A 472 -15.87 -26.34 40.94
N PRO A 473 -15.61 -25.15 41.49
CA PRO A 473 -14.85 -25.02 42.73
C PRO A 473 -15.58 -25.65 43.92
N THR A 474 -15.00 -26.68 44.52
CA THR A 474 -15.60 -27.46 45.62
C THR A 474 -15.43 -26.82 47.02
N LEU A 475 -14.98 -25.57 47.08
CA LEU A 475 -14.79 -24.80 48.31
C LEU A 475 -15.44 -23.43 48.16
N PHE A 476 -16.22 -23.02 49.16
CA PHE A 476 -16.87 -21.72 49.23
C PHE A 476 -16.67 -21.10 50.62
N VAL A 477 -16.02 -19.94 50.69
CA VAL A 477 -15.67 -19.25 51.94
C VAL A 477 -16.19 -17.82 51.91
N ILE A 478 -17.02 -17.47 52.89
CA ILE A 478 -17.53 -16.12 53.05
C ILE A 478 -17.31 -15.62 54.46
N ASP A 479 -16.79 -14.40 54.56
CA ASP A 479 -16.61 -13.66 55.79
C ASP A 479 -17.66 -12.54 55.91
N SER A 480 -18.37 -12.53 57.04
CA SER A 480 -19.31 -11.49 57.47
C SER A 480 -20.46 -11.17 56.48
N PRO A 481 -21.20 -12.19 55.98
CA PRO A 481 -22.28 -11.99 55.02
C PRO A 481 -23.44 -11.15 55.57
N ILE A 482 -23.65 -11.15 56.90
CA ILE A 482 -24.82 -10.53 57.54
C ILE A 482 -24.47 -9.54 58.64
N LEU A 483 -23.21 -9.46 59.08
CA LEU A 483 -22.75 -8.62 60.20
C LEU A 483 -23.31 -7.19 60.20
N SER A 484 -23.36 -6.54 59.03
CA SER A 484 -23.82 -5.15 58.90
C SER A 484 -25.26 -5.00 58.39
N LEU A 485 -25.98 -6.11 58.21
CA LEU A 485 -27.36 -6.15 57.76
C LEU A 485 -28.28 -5.77 58.93
N LYS A 486 -29.07 -4.71 58.71
CA LYS A 486 -30.12 -4.28 59.63
C LYS A 486 -31.46 -4.32 58.89
N GLU A 487 -32.32 -5.23 59.29
CA GLU A 487 -33.68 -5.34 58.79
C GLU A 487 -34.56 -4.35 59.57
N LYS A 488 -35.50 -3.65 58.91
CA LYS A 488 -36.36 -2.71 59.64
C LYS A 488 -37.37 -3.49 60.49
N ASP A 489 -37.48 -3.13 61.77
CA ASP A 489 -38.45 -3.70 62.71
C ASP A 489 -39.87 -3.71 62.13
N SER A 490 -40.40 -4.90 61.93
CA SER A 490 -41.82 -5.10 61.64
C SER A 490 -42.61 -5.00 62.96
N LYS A 491 -42.94 -3.76 63.34
CA LYS A 491 -43.82 -3.37 64.47
C LYS A 491 -43.24 -3.58 65.89
N ARG A 492 -43.48 -2.57 66.73
CA ARG A 492 -42.86 -2.31 68.05
C ARG A 492 -43.14 -3.29 69.19
N ASP A 493 -43.76 -4.47 68.99
CA ASP A 493 -44.15 -5.36 70.10
C ASP A 493 -43.99 -6.87 69.80
N SER A 494 -43.20 -7.25 68.79
CA SER A 494 -42.84 -8.65 68.53
C SER A 494 -41.33 -8.82 68.52
N TYR A 495 -40.85 -9.99 68.98
CA TYR A 495 -39.47 -10.45 68.81
C TYR A 495 -38.93 -9.99 67.45
N VAL A 496 -37.77 -9.32 67.45
CA VAL A 496 -37.12 -8.83 66.22
C VAL A 496 -36.89 -10.05 65.33
N THR A 497 -37.72 -10.21 64.30
CA THR A 497 -37.52 -11.26 63.31
C THR A 497 -36.52 -10.71 62.30
N GLU A 498 -35.41 -11.43 62.11
CA GLU A 498 -34.39 -11.12 61.10
C GLU A 498 -34.47 -12.17 59.97
N PRO A 499 -35.58 -12.20 59.21
CA PRO A 499 -35.86 -13.29 58.29
C PRO A 499 -34.79 -13.41 57.20
N MET A 500 -34.19 -12.32 56.72
CA MET A 500 -33.16 -12.43 55.69
C MET A 500 -31.93 -13.16 56.18
N LYS A 501 -31.50 -12.87 57.42
CA LYS A 501 -30.37 -13.56 58.06
C LYS A 501 -30.69 -15.03 58.29
N GLU A 502 -31.84 -15.33 58.89
CA GLU A 502 -32.25 -16.70 59.18
C GLU A 502 -32.33 -17.56 57.92
N HIS A 503 -32.99 -17.05 56.86
CA HIS A 503 -33.20 -17.83 55.64
C HIS A 503 -31.91 -18.00 54.84
N LEU A 504 -30.99 -17.04 54.85
CA LEU A 504 -29.67 -17.22 54.24
C LEU A 504 -28.87 -18.34 54.92
N PHE A 505 -28.86 -18.39 56.25
CA PHE A 505 -28.18 -19.46 56.97
C PHE A 505 -28.89 -20.80 56.80
N ARG A 506 -30.23 -20.83 56.76
CA ARG A 506 -30.97 -22.03 56.37
C ARG A 506 -30.62 -22.50 54.97
N TYR A 507 -30.47 -21.57 54.02
CA TYR A 507 -30.03 -21.92 52.67
C TYR A 507 -28.68 -22.65 52.73
N PHE A 508 -27.69 -22.12 53.46
CA PHE A 508 -26.40 -22.78 53.62
C PHE A 508 -26.48 -24.19 54.21
N LEU A 509 -27.40 -24.42 55.16
CA LEU A 509 -27.62 -25.74 55.75
C LEU A 509 -28.30 -26.75 54.81
N THR A 510 -29.16 -26.26 53.90
CA THR A 510 -29.89 -27.11 52.95
C THR A 510 -29.13 -27.43 51.67
N ARG A 511 -27.98 -26.78 51.44
CA ARG A 511 -27.13 -27.05 50.27
C ARG A 511 -26.58 -28.47 50.33
N ALA A 512 -26.27 -29.03 49.16
CA ALA A 512 -25.60 -30.32 49.05
C ALA A 512 -24.20 -30.28 49.69
N ASP A 513 -23.64 -31.46 49.99
CA ASP A 513 -22.31 -31.61 50.62
C ASP A 513 -21.17 -30.98 49.82
N SER A 514 -21.37 -30.74 48.52
CA SER A 514 -20.46 -29.98 47.65
C SER A 514 -21.14 -28.71 47.16
N PRO A 515 -20.47 -27.54 47.22
CA PRO A 515 -19.13 -27.30 47.74
C PRO A 515 -19.11 -27.24 49.26
N GLN A 516 -17.94 -27.49 49.86
CA GLN A 516 -17.72 -27.24 51.27
C GLN A 516 -17.89 -25.74 51.56
N THR A 517 -18.93 -25.39 52.32
CA THR A 517 -19.25 -24.00 52.67
C THR A 517 -18.72 -23.64 54.05
N ILE A 518 -17.88 -22.60 54.13
CA ILE A 518 -17.32 -22.05 55.36
C ILE A 518 -17.81 -20.62 55.51
N VAL A 519 -18.58 -20.37 56.56
CA VAL A 519 -19.08 -19.03 56.90
C VAL A 519 -18.41 -18.55 58.17
N ILE A 520 -17.81 -17.37 58.13
CA ILE A 520 -17.20 -16.70 59.29
C ILE A 520 -18.13 -15.54 59.66
N GLU A 521 -18.68 -15.56 60.87
CA GLU A 521 -19.62 -14.53 61.31
C GLU A 521 -19.54 -14.37 62.84
N ASN A 522 -19.71 -13.14 63.32
CA ASN A 522 -19.66 -12.82 64.76
C ASN A 522 -20.99 -13.11 65.44
N GLU A 523 -22.10 -12.79 64.77
CA GLU A 523 -23.46 -12.98 65.26
C GLU A 523 -24.26 -13.80 64.25
N ILE A 524 -24.57 -15.05 64.61
CA ILE A 524 -25.35 -15.97 63.77
C ILE A 524 -26.82 -16.00 64.23
N PRO A 525 -27.79 -16.17 63.30
CA PRO A 525 -29.21 -16.23 63.65
C PRO A 525 -29.54 -17.45 64.52
N SER A 526 -30.57 -17.33 65.37
CA SER A 526 -31.01 -18.41 66.26
C SER A 526 -31.89 -19.44 65.52
N ILE A 527 -31.25 -20.26 64.68
CA ILE A 527 -31.88 -21.38 63.97
C ILE A 527 -31.30 -22.72 64.43
N ASP A 528 -31.89 -23.82 63.96
CA ASP A 528 -31.29 -25.14 64.11
C ASP A 528 -30.12 -25.30 63.14
N TYR A 529 -28.99 -25.76 63.65
CA TYR A 529 -27.73 -25.96 62.92
C TYR A 529 -27.33 -27.44 62.86
N GLU A 530 -28.28 -28.36 63.09
CA GLU A 530 -28.07 -29.78 62.86
C GLU A 530 -27.53 -30.02 61.44
N GLY A 531 -26.38 -30.72 61.34
CA GLY A 531 -25.68 -30.95 60.07
C GLY A 531 -24.51 -29.99 59.78
N ALA A 532 -24.36 -28.89 60.52
CA ALA A 532 -23.19 -28.01 60.42
C ALA A 532 -22.17 -28.23 61.54
N ASN A 533 -20.89 -27.99 61.22
CA ASN A 533 -19.82 -27.97 62.21
C ASN A 533 -19.65 -26.54 62.78
N LEU A 534 -20.16 -26.30 63.99
CA LEU A 534 -20.11 -24.98 64.63
C LEU A 534 -18.86 -24.86 65.50
N ILE A 535 -18.01 -23.91 65.16
CA ILE A 535 -16.80 -23.57 65.93
C ILE A 535 -16.99 -22.18 66.54
N HIS A 536 -17.31 -22.14 67.84
CA HIS A 536 -17.51 -20.88 68.55
C HIS A 536 -16.22 -20.40 69.23
N PHE A 537 -15.86 -19.15 68.97
CA PHE A 537 -14.75 -18.45 69.62
C PHE A 537 -15.28 -17.57 70.75
N THR A 538 -15.04 -17.96 72.00
CA THR A 538 -15.73 -17.38 73.17
C THR A 538 -14.90 -16.36 73.94
N LYS A 539 -13.59 -16.26 73.65
CA LYS A 539 -12.59 -15.61 74.52
C LYS A 539 -12.60 -16.12 75.97
N ASN A 540 -13.19 -17.29 76.23
CA ASN A 540 -13.26 -17.93 77.55
C ASN A 540 -12.54 -19.28 77.54
N LYS A 541 -11.55 -19.46 78.40
CA LYS A 541 -10.73 -20.68 78.48
C LYS A 541 -11.51 -21.93 78.91
N GLY A 542 -12.63 -21.75 79.61
CA GLY A 542 -13.44 -22.85 80.14
C GLY A 542 -14.58 -23.29 79.23
N ILE A 543 -14.84 -22.59 78.12
CA ILE A 543 -16.01 -22.83 77.25
C ILE A 543 -15.59 -22.73 75.78
N GLY A 544 -15.67 -23.83 75.04
CA GLY A 544 -15.35 -23.85 73.62
C GLY A 544 -13.90 -23.48 73.31
N ARG A 545 -13.64 -22.84 72.16
CA ARG A 545 -12.30 -22.35 71.79
C ARG A 545 -12.16 -20.89 72.22
N TYR A 546 -10.99 -20.52 72.76
CA TYR A 546 -10.71 -19.14 73.15
C TYR A 546 -10.71 -18.19 71.94
N GLY A 547 -10.07 -18.59 70.85
CA GLY A 547 -9.97 -17.84 69.60
C GLY A 547 -9.63 -18.75 68.43
N LEU A 548 -9.45 -18.16 67.23
CA LEU A 548 -9.14 -18.90 66.00
C LEU A 548 -7.79 -19.64 66.07
N ILE A 549 -6.80 -19.02 66.73
CA ILE A 549 -5.44 -19.53 66.85
C ILE A 549 -5.29 -20.20 68.21
N ASP A 550 -5.02 -21.51 68.20
CA ASP A 550 -4.82 -22.27 69.43
C ASP A 550 -3.56 -21.78 70.16
N GLY A 551 -3.68 -21.55 71.47
CA GLY A 551 -2.58 -21.09 72.32
C GLY A 551 -2.28 -19.59 72.26
N TYR A 552 -2.93 -18.82 71.38
CA TYR A 552 -2.81 -17.35 71.36
C TYR A 552 -3.90 -16.67 72.19
N GLN A 553 -3.50 -15.67 72.97
CA GLN A 553 -4.36 -14.89 73.86
C GLN A 553 -3.99 -13.41 73.74
N GLU A 554 -5.00 -12.55 73.57
CA GLU A 554 -4.85 -11.08 73.56
C GLU A 554 -4.70 -10.51 74.97
#